data_AF-A0A2V8FD42-F1
#
_entry.id   AF-A0A2V8FD42-F1
#
_cell.length_a   1.000
_cell.length_b   1.000
_cell.length_c   1.000
_cell.angle_alpha   90.00
_cell.angle_beta   90.00
_cell.angle_gamma   90.00
#
_symmetry.space_group_name_H-M   'P 1'
#
loop_
_entity.id
_entity.type
_entity.pdbx_description
1 polymer ?
#
loop_
_entity_poly.entity_id
_entity_poly.type
_entity_poly.pdbx_seq_one_letter_code
_entity_poly.pdbx_strand_id
1 'polypeptide(L)'
;MANRIHPLRGHRRLPVAHHGCGGGWQSERLRGLFVTPEFFDVFGVPLVGRGFDQVEDRGARVLVLGYQVWRRRFGAAASIVGATLDLNVRNLQRVGPSRHTVVGVATAPLRYPPLTSDFQLGLASVVDTVDFWTPEFVSPASPREPYSRELDVVGKLRPGVTVDQAQREMDGIARRQAERWPATHRGWTVRVVPLRERVAGHARQGLLLLTLGTGMLLLIACANVATLLVARGAARSPGGRDSYGRSPSPRWLTCLESSSRNGPSPSRDP
;
A
#
# COMPACT_ATOMS: atom_id res chain seq x y z
N MET A 1 11.38 9.46 17.62
CA MET A 1 12.33 9.01 16.61
C MET A 1 11.94 9.63 15.29
N ALA A 2 12.90 10.25 14.59
CA ALA A 2 12.68 10.91 13.30
C ALA A 2 13.57 10.25 12.25
N ASN A 3 13.02 9.99 11.06
CA ASN A 3 13.71 9.32 9.96
C ASN A 3 13.62 10.21 8.73
N ARG A 4 14.76 10.52 8.11
CA ARG A 4 14.73 11.15 6.78
C ARG A 4 14.74 10.07 5.73
N ILE A 5 13.67 9.99 4.95
CA ILE A 5 13.64 9.11 3.79
C ILE A 5 14.21 9.88 2.60
N HIS A 6 15.54 9.92 2.52
CA HIS A 6 16.19 10.09 1.22
C HIS A 6 16.62 8.72 0.72
N PRO A 7 16.18 8.28 -0.48
CA PRO A 7 16.67 7.03 -1.05
C PRO A 7 18.17 7.20 -1.32
N LEU A 8 18.99 6.67 -0.41
CA LEU A 8 20.43 6.61 -0.62
C LEU A 8 20.70 5.58 -1.70
N ARG A 9 21.08 6.05 -2.90
CA ARG A 9 21.55 5.17 -3.96
C ARG A 9 23.03 4.89 -3.72
N GLY A 10 23.34 3.79 -3.05
CA GLY A 10 24.71 3.33 -2.91
C GLY A 10 25.11 2.45 -4.10
N HIS A 11 26.26 2.71 -4.73
CA HIS A 11 26.92 1.74 -5.60
C HIS A 11 28.10 1.14 -4.85
N ARG A 12 28.15 -0.18 -4.67
CA ARG A 12 29.32 -0.85 -4.08
C ARG A 12 30.26 -1.32 -5.19
N ARG A 13 31.57 -1.10 -5.03
CA ARG A 13 32.60 -1.79 -5.82
C ARG A 13 33.14 -2.95 -4.98
N LEU A 14 33.10 -4.17 -5.51
CA LEU A 14 33.71 -5.35 -4.91
C LEU A 14 34.66 -6.00 -5.91
N PRO A 15 35.83 -6.49 -5.48
CA PRO A 15 36.60 -7.42 -6.28
C PRO A 15 35.84 -8.75 -6.36
N VAL A 16 35.59 -9.23 -7.57
CA VAL A 16 35.02 -10.56 -7.80
C VAL A 16 36.19 -11.54 -7.87
N ALA A 17 36.25 -12.49 -6.93
CA ALA A 17 37.14 -13.64 -7.06
C ALA A 17 36.49 -14.64 -8.01
N HIS A 18 36.72 -14.49 -9.32
CA HIS A 18 36.55 -15.57 -10.28
C HIS A 18 37.91 -15.92 -10.87
N HIS A 19 38.26 -17.20 -10.78
CA HIS A 19 39.33 -17.79 -11.56
C HIS A 19 38.96 -17.68 -13.05
N GLY A 20 39.65 -16.79 -13.77
CA GLY A 20 39.48 -16.60 -15.21
C GLY A 20 39.60 -15.13 -15.58
N CYS A 21 40.64 -14.80 -16.35
CA CYS A 21 40.95 -13.47 -16.86
C CYS A 21 39.70 -12.69 -17.31
N GLY A 22 39.39 -11.61 -16.61
CA GLY A 22 38.29 -10.70 -16.89
C GLY A 22 37.63 -10.19 -15.60
N GLY A 23 38.32 -9.36 -14.83
CA GLY A 23 37.82 -8.79 -13.57
C GLY A 23 36.64 -7.84 -13.78
N GLY A 24 35.45 -8.39 -13.95
CA GLY A 24 34.21 -7.63 -14.07
C GLY A 24 33.82 -7.00 -12.73
N TRP A 25 33.82 -5.68 -12.66
CA TRP A 25 33.29 -4.94 -11.51
C TRP A 25 31.75 -5.07 -11.48
N GLN A 26 31.21 -5.89 -10.56
CA GLN A 26 29.77 -5.87 -10.31
C GLN A 26 29.40 -4.67 -9.43
N SER A 27 28.87 -3.62 -10.05
CA SER A 27 28.24 -2.49 -9.36
C SER A 27 26.81 -2.87 -9.02
N GLU A 28 26.52 -3.08 -7.74
CA GLU A 28 25.16 -3.29 -7.26
C GLU A 28 24.62 -2.00 -6.65
N ARG A 29 23.37 -1.70 -6.98
CA ARG A 29 22.67 -0.56 -6.43
C ARG A 29 21.92 -0.96 -5.16
N LEU A 30 22.41 -0.45 -4.03
CA LEU A 30 21.80 -0.61 -2.71
C LEU A 30 20.95 0.61 -2.37
N ARG A 31 19.85 0.39 -1.66
CA ARG A 31 18.98 1.44 -1.13
C ARG A 31 19.17 1.57 0.38
N GLY A 32 19.64 2.73 0.81
CA GLY A 32 19.81 3.03 2.24
C GLY A 32 18.75 3.99 2.78
N LEU A 33 18.54 3.94 4.09
CA LEU A 33 17.77 4.92 4.85
C LEU A 33 18.65 5.65 5.87
N PHE A 34 18.36 6.93 6.06
CA PHE A 34 18.85 7.68 7.21
C PHE A 34 17.89 7.53 8.37
N VAL A 35 18.43 7.19 9.54
CA VAL A 35 17.61 6.91 10.71
C VAL A 35 18.23 7.51 11.96
N THR A 36 17.38 7.87 12.91
CA THR A 36 17.86 8.25 14.24
C THR A 36 18.41 7.03 15.00
N PRO A 37 19.33 7.22 15.95
CA PRO A 37 19.98 6.10 16.64
C PRO A 37 19.01 5.11 17.30
N GLU A 38 17.88 5.61 17.81
CA GLU A 38 16.85 4.84 18.51
C GLU A 38 15.97 4.00 17.57
N PHE A 39 16.26 3.99 16.26
CA PHE A 39 15.46 3.30 15.25
C PHE A 39 15.21 1.83 15.59
N PHE A 40 16.28 1.10 15.89
CA PHE A 40 16.17 -0.34 16.11
C PHE A 40 15.46 -0.68 17.43
N ASP A 41 15.56 0.20 18.44
CA ASP A 41 14.89 0.04 19.73
C ASP A 41 13.38 0.27 19.62
N VAL A 42 12.97 1.27 18.84
CA VAL A 42 11.56 1.59 18.59
C VAL A 42 10.89 0.46 17.81
N PHE A 43 11.55 -0.06 16.77
CA PHE A 43 11.02 -1.13 15.93
C PHE A 43 11.26 -2.54 16.50
N GLY A 44 12.06 -2.68 17.56
CA GLY A 44 12.35 -3.96 18.21
C GLY A 44 13.04 -4.96 17.28
N VAL A 45 13.93 -4.48 16.41
CA VAL A 45 14.57 -5.32 15.40
C VAL A 45 15.81 -5.99 16.00
N PRO A 46 15.88 -7.33 16.01
CA PRO A 46 17.06 -8.02 16.53
C PRO A 46 18.28 -7.82 15.64
N LEU A 47 19.40 -7.44 16.26
CA LEU A 47 20.67 -7.17 15.59
C LEU A 47 21.74 -8.18 16.00
N VAL A 48 22.62 -8.53 15.06
CA VAL A 48 23.95 -9.09 15.36
C VAL A 48 24.94 -7.92 15.38
N GLY A 49 25.73 -7.81 16.45
CA GLY A 49 26.56 -6.63 16.72
C GLY A 49 25.80 -5.61 17.57
N ARG A 50 25.80 -4.34 17.16
CA ARG A 50 25.08 -3.26 17.88
C ARG A 50 24.29 -2.36 16.94
N GLY A 51 23.35 -1.61 17.52
CA GLY A 51 22.70 -0.47 16.88
C GLY A 51 23.63 0.75 16.80
N PHE A 52 23.05 1.91 16.52
CA PHE A 52 23.78 3.17 16.50
C PHE A 52 23.84 3.79 17.89
N ASP A 53 25.01 4.31 18.25
CA ASP A 53 25.22 5.05 19.49
C ASP A 53 25.03 6.56 19.26
N GLN A 54 24.45 7.27 20.24
CA GLN A 54 24.14 8.70 20.10
C GLN A 54 25.37 9.61 20.16
N VAL A 55 26.43 9.15 20.81
CA VAL A 55 27.62 9.94 21.13
C VAL A 55 28.79 9.47 20.30
N GLU A 56 29.08 8.18 20.31
CA GLU A 56 30.25 7.59 19.64
C GLU A 56 30.13 7.63 18.12
N ASP A 57 28.93 7.39 17.59
CA ASP A 57 28.73 7.34 16.15
C ASP A 57 28.47 8.74 15.54
N ARG A 58 28.52 9.80 16.35
CA ARG A 58 28.26 11.16 15.90
C ARG A 58 29.37 11.64 14.96
N GLY A 59 29.02 11.76 13.67
CA GLY A 59 29.98 12.09 12.61
C GLY A 59 30.84 10.91 12.14
N ALA A 60 30.68 9.74 12.77
CA ALA A 60 31.28 8.50 12.30
C ALA A 60 30.57 7.99 11.05
N ARG A 61 31.30 7.26 10.21
CA ARG A 61 30.74 6.60 9.02
C ARG A 61 30.42 5.17 9.35
N VAL A 62 29.28 4.96 9.99
CA VAL A 62 28.82 3.63 10.37
C VAL A 62 27.54 3.26 9.62
N LEU A 63 27.30 1.96 9.51
CA LEU A 63 26.07 1.44 8.93
C LEU A 63 25.62 0.14 9.61
N VAL A 64 24.33 -0.13 9.49
CA VAL A 64 23.74 -1.44 9.79
C VAL A 64 23.30 -2.07 8.48
N LEU A 65 23.68 -3.33 8.24
CA LEU A 65 23.29 -4.05 7.04
C LEU A 65 21.91 -4.67 7.16
N GLY A 66 21.15 -4.64 6.07
CA GLY A 66 19.90 -5.37 5.91
C GLY A 66 20.11 -6.87 5.77
N TYR A 67 19.16 -7.63 6.31
CA TYR A 67 19.14 -9.09 6.29
C TYR A 67 19.35 -9.69 4.89
N GLN A 68 18.71 -9.11 3.86
CA GLN A 68 18.78 -9.62 2.49
C GLN A 68 20.19 -9.48 1.90
N VAL A 69 20.85 -8.34 2.12
CA VAL A 69 22.23 -8.10 1.67
C VAL A 69 23.18 -9.03 2.41
N TRP A 70 23.01 -9.14 3.73
CA TRP A 70 23.83 -9.99 4.58
C TRP A 70 23.80 -11.45 4.13
N ARG A 71 22.62 -12.00 3.85
CA ARG A 71 22.49 -13.37 3.34
C ARG A 71 23.04 -13.53 1.93
N ARG A 72 22.64 -12.66 0.99
CA ARG A 72 22.96 -12.83 -0.43
C ARG A 72 24.43 -12.60 -0.76
N ARG A 73 25.11 -11.70 -0.02
CA ARG A 73 26.50 -11.30 -0.32
C ARG A 73 27.53 -11.85 0.66
N PHE A 74 27.12 -12.13 1.89
CA PHE A 74 28.06 -12.51 2.95
C PHE A 74 27.74 -13.87 3.56
N GLY A 75 26.80 -14.62 2.97
CA GLY A 75 26.47 -15.97 3.44
C GLY A 75 25.99 -16.02 4.89
N ALA A 76 25.42 -14.92 5.40
CA ALA A 76 25.08 -14.74 6.81
C ALA A 76 26.27 -14.84 7.78
N ALA A 77 27.49 -14.52 7.33
CA ALA A 77 28.66 -14.51 8.19
C ALA A 77 28.62 -13.37 9.22
N ALA A 78 28.79 -13.70 10.51
CA ALA A 78 28.88 -12.70 11.58
C ALA A 78 30.16 -11.86 11.52
N SER A 79 31.19 -12.34 10.83
CA SER A 79 32.47 -11.65 10.61
C SER A 79 32.35 -10.34 9.83
N ILE A 80 31.18 -10.03 9.28
CA ILE A 80 30.93 -8.75 8.63
C ILE A 80 30.85 -7.59 9.62
N VAL A 81 30.52 -7.84 10.89
CA VAL A 81 30.53 -6.81 11.93
C VAL A 81 31.97 -6.36 12.19
N GLY A 82 32.21 -5.06 12.16
CA GLY A 82 33.54 -4.43 12.23
C GLY A 82 34.23 -4.27 10.87
N ALA A 83 33.71 -4.89 9.81
CA ALA A 83 34.29 -4.75 8.47
C ALA A 83 34.01 -3.36 7.88
N THR A 84 34.94 -2.87 7.06
CA THR A 84 34.75 -1.62 6.30
C THR A 84 34.23 -1.93 4.90
N LEU A 85 33.17 -1.22 4.50
CA LEU A 85 32.55 -1.30 3.19
C LEU A 85 32.71 0.02 2.43
N ASP A 86 33.17 -0.06 1.18
CA ASP A 86 33.17 1.06 0.27
C ASP A 86 31.78 1.23 -0.36
N LEU A 87 31.03 2.22 0.12
CA LEU A 87 29.77 2.63 -0.47
C LEU A 87 29.99 3.91 -1.28
N ASN A 88 29.70 3.86 -2.58
CA ASN A 88 29.58 5.08 -3.38
C ASN A 88 28.15 5.60 -3.22
N VAL A 89 27.92 6.34 -2.14
CA VAL A 89 26.62 6.93 -1.82
C VAL A 89 26.40 8.10 -2.78
N ARG A 90 25.43 7.96 -3.69
CA ARG A 90 24.83 9.09 -4.40
C ARG A 90 23.65 9.58 -3.57
N ASN A 91 23.85 10.68 -2.87
CA ASN A 91 22.76 11.46 -2.27
C ASN A 91 22.84 12.91 -2.75
N LEU A 92 21.82 13.71 -2.43
CA LEU A 92 21.71 15.10 -2.87
C LEU A 92 22.87 16.00 -2.41
N GLN A 93 23.72 15.55 -1.47
CA GLN A 93 24.79 16.35 -0.87
C GLN A 93 26.21 15.86 -1.21
N ARG A 94 26.40 14.60 -1.60
CA ARG A 94 27.72 14.04 -1.90
C ARG A 94 27.64 12.95 -2.97
N VAL A 95 28.66 12.95 -3.83
CA VAL A 95 28.93 11.93 -4.84
C VAL A 95 30.37 11.47 -4.65
N GLY A 96 30.58 10.20 -4.29
CA GLY A 96 31.92 9.63 -4.17
C GLY A 96 32.01 8.37 -3.30
N PRO A 97 33.07 7.56 -3.47
CA PRO A 97 33.32 6.41 -2.61
C PRO A 97 33.55 6.87 -1.17
N SER A 98 32.81 6.27 -0.25
CA SER A 98 32.93 6.54 1.18
C SER A 98 32.97 5.23 1.95
N ARG A 99 34.06 5.06 2.72
CA ARG A 99 34.25 3.95 3.65
C ARG A 99 33.27 4.08 4.80
N HIS A 100 32.50 3.02 5.03
CA HIS A 100 31.58 2.88 6.15
C HIS A 100 31.89 1.60 6.92
N THR A 101 31.92 1.67 8.24
CA THR A 101 32.11 0.50 9.10
C THR A 101 30.77 -0.13 9.42
N VAL A 102 30.67 -1.45 9.29
CA VAL A 102 29.47 -2.20 9.68
C VAL A 102 29.47 -2.37 11.20
N VAL A 103 28.56 -1.71 11.90
CA VAL A 103 28.45 -1.84 13.38
C VAL A 103 27.44 -2.91 13.79
N GLY A 104 26.55 -3.28 12.87
CA GLY A 104 25.58 -4.34 13.11
C GLY A 104 24.89 -4.83 11.85
N VAL A 105 24.11 -5.88 12.03
CA VAL A 105 23.32 -6.51 10.97
C VAL A 105 21.92 -6.82 11.48
N ALA A 106 20.91 -6.41 10.72
CA ALA A 106 19.52 -6.81 10.99
C ALA A 106 19.34 -8.30 10.68
N THR A 107 18.93 -9.06 11.70
CA THR A 107 18.74 -10.52 11.59
C THR A 107 17.38 -10.92 11.02
N ALA A 108 16.47 -9.96 10.89
CA ALA A 108 15.16 -10.15 10.29
C ALA A 108 14.96 -9.18 9.11
N PRO A 109 14.19 -9.58 8.08
CA PRO A 109 13.81 -8.66 7.01
C PRO A 109 12.91 -7.56 7.59
N LEU A 110 13.42 -6.33 7.61
CA LEU A 110 12.65 -5.17 8.00
C LEU A 110 12.04 -4.51 6.76
N ARG A 111 10.71 -4.52 6.67
CA ARG A 111 9.97 -3.72 5.70
C ARG A 111 9.61 -2.40 6.34
N TYR A 112 10.10 -1.31 5.76
CA TYR A 112 9.80 0.03 6.21
C TYR A 112 9.06 0.76 5.07
N PRO A 113 7.71 0.84 5.12
CA PRO A 113 6.98 1.60 4.13
C PRO A 113 7.32 3.09 4.30
N PRO A 114 7.55 3.83 3.20
CA PRO A 114 7.73 5.27 3.31
C PRO A 114 6.47 5.91 3.90
N LEU A 115 6.61 6.66 5.00
CA LEU A 115 5.49 7.26 5.72
C LEU A 115 5.16 8.68 5.19
N THR A 116 6.01 9.20 4.30
CA THR A 116 5.81 10.47 3.59
C THR A 116 4.58 10.44 2.70
N SER A 117 4.01 11.63 2.48
CA SER A 117 2.90 11.88 1.55
C SER A 117 3.19 11.45 0.10
N ASP A 118 4.45 11.24 -0.28
CA ASP A 118 4.83 10.74 -1.61
C ASP A 118 4.38 9.29 -1.84
N PHE A 119 4.17 8.53 -0.75
CA PHE A 119 3.50 7.23 -0.80
C PHE A 119 1.99 7.37 -1.08
N GLN A 120 1.35 8.45 -0.60
CA GLN A 120 -0.07 8.73 -0.89
C GLN A 120 -0.30 9.23 -2.32
N LEU A 121 0.72 9.79 -2.97
CA LEU A 121 0.65 10.27 -4.35
C LEU A 121 0.99 9.19 -5.41
N GLY A 122 1.32 7.96 -5.00
CA GLY A 122 1.69 6.87 -5.91
C GLY A 122 3.03 7.10 -6.65
N LEU A 123 3.76 8.16 -6.31
CA LEU A 123 5.04 8.54 -6.94
C LEU A 123 6.24 7.80 -6.30
N ALA A 124 6.11 7.41 -5.03
CA ALA A 124 7.07 6.53 -4.38
C ALA A 124 6.71 5.07 -4.71
N SER A 125 7.35 4.50 -5.74
CA SER A 125 7.38 3.06 -6.00
C SER A 125 7.60 2.32 -4.68
N VAL A 126 6.73 1.37 -4.35
CA VAL A 126 6.78 0.50 -3.16
C VAL A 126 8.23 0.00 -2.98
N VAL A 127 9.01 0.65 -2.13
CA VAL A 127 10.39 0.24 -1.90
C VAL A 127 10.36 -0.82 -0.82
N ASP A 128 10.17 -2.06 -1.27
CA ASP A 128 9.94 -3.21 -0.39
C ASP A 128 11.14 -3.62 0.46
N THR A 129 12.34 -3.11 0.17
CA THR A 129 13.56 -3.54 0.85
C THR A 129 14.53 -2.39 1.07
N VAL A 130 14.86 -2.17 2.34
CA VAL A 130 15.98 -1.34 2.77
C VAL A 130 17.21 -2.24 2.87
N ASP A 131 18.26 -1.92 2.12
CA ASP A 131 19.49 -2.71 2.06
C ASP A 131 20.46 -2.36 3.19
N PHE A 132 20.44 -1.12 3.67
CA PHE A 132 21.27 -0.67 4.80
C PHE A 132 20.66 0.57 5.49
N TRP A 133 21.10 0.83 6.72
CA TRP A 133 20.79 2.04 7.46
C TRP A 133 22.08 2.76 7.84
N THR A 134 22.02 4.08 7.92
CA THR A 134 23.11 4.94 8.38
C THR A 134 22.53 5.98 9.34
N PRO A 135 23.25 6.34 10.42
CA PRO A 135 22.70 7.22 11.44
C PRO A 135 22.63 8.65 10.92
N GLU A 136 21.54 9.31 11.24
CA GLU A 136 21.36 10.75 11.04
C GLU A 136 21.12 11.41 12.38
N PHE A 137 21.97 12.40 12.67
CA PHE A 137 21.92 13.16 13.90
C PHE A 137 21.23 14.49 13.62
N VAL A 138 20.01 14.62 14.12
CA VAL A 138 19.24 15.87 14.10
C VAL A 138 19.94 16.86 15.03
N SER A 139 20.49 17.95 14.48
CA SER A 139 21.25 18.94 15.26
C SER A 139 20.40 20.18 15.52
N PRO A 140 20.02 20.49 16.78
CA PRO A 140 19.18 21.65 17.06
C PRO A 140 19.81 23.00 16.68
N ALA A 141 21.13 23.04 16.43
CA ALA A 141 21.87 24.22 15.99
C ALA A 141 21.97 24.38 14.46
N SER A 142 21.42 23.46 13.67
CA SER A 142 21.44 23.60 12.21
C SER A 142 20.44 24.69 11.77
N PRO A 143 20.88 25.70 11.00
CA PRO A 143 20.00 26.76 10.49
C PRO A 143 18.83 26.27 9.64
N ARG A 144 18.90 25.02 9.15
CA ARG A 144 17.88 24.38 8.30
C ARG A 144 16.83 23.60 9.08
N GLU A 145 17.09 23.25 10.34
CA GLU A 145 16.21 22.37 11.13
C GLU A 145 14.84 22.98 11.46
N PRO A 146 14.72 24.28 11.82
CA PRO A 146 13.40 24.89 12.03
C PRO A 146 12.52 24.91 10.77
N TYR A 147 13.11 24.71 9.59
CA TYR A 147 12.45 24.73 8.28
C TYR A 147 12.36 23.34 7.63
N SER A 148 13.02 22.33 8.20
CA SER A 148 13.12 20.98 7.65
C SER A 148 11.91 20.14 8.06
N ARG A 149 10.98 19.94 7.12
CA ARG A 149 9.82 19.04 7.28
C ARG A 149 9.98 17.70 6.55
N GLU A 150 11.21 17.34 6.21
CA GLU A 150 11.53 16.14 5.41
C GLU A 150 11.62 14.84 6.24
N LEU A 151 11.26 14.90 7.52
CA LEU A 151 11.39 13.78 8.46
C LEU A 151 10.06 13.07 8.72
N ASP A 152 10.05 11.76 8.54
CA ASP A 152 9.01 10.87 9.04
C ASP A 152 9.25 10.58 10.52
N VAL A 153 8.28 10.91 11.36
CA VAL A 153 8.39 10.72 12.81
C VAL A 153 7.57 9.51 13.24
N VAL A 154 8.22 8.57 13.91
CA VAL A 154 7.58 7.41 14.54
C VAL A 154 7.85 7.44 16.04
N GLY A 155 6.81 7.15 16.82
CA GLY A 155 6.87 7.08 18.27
C GLY A 155 6.27 5.78 18.77
N LYS A 156 6.89 5.18 19.79
CA LYS A 156 6.35 4.05 20.54
C LYS A 156 5.67 4.59 21.79
N LEU A 157 4.36 4.38 21.91
CA LEU A 157 3.63 4.75 23.12
C LEU A 157 3.97 3.79 24.26
N ARG A 158 3.98 4.31 25.49
CA ARG A 158 4.08 3.48 26.69
C ARG A 158 2.84 2.58 26.81
N PRO A 159 2.96 1.39 27.43
CA PRO A 159 1.81 0.53 27.70
C PRO A 159 0.71 1.29 28.45
N GLY A 160 -0.54 1.17 28.02
CA GLY A 160 -1.71 1.82 28.63
C GLY A 160 -1.97 3.27 28.21
N VAL A 161 -1.07 3.91 27.46
CA VAL A 161 -1.30 5.28 26.93
C VAL A 161 -2.17 5.22 25.68
N THR A 162 -3.25 6.00 25.68
CA THR A 162 -4.14 6.11 24.51
C THR A 162 -3.62 7.12 23.49
N VAL A 163 -4.07 6.97 22.24
CA VAL A 163 -3.73 7.91 21.15
C VAL A 163 -4.19 9.33 21.49
N ASP A 164 -5.37 9.49 22.10
CA ASP A 164 -5.90 10.80 22.50
C ASP A 164 -5.07 11.45 23.60
N GLN A 165 -4.53 10.66 24.54
CA GLN A 165 -3.60 11.18 25.55
C GLN A 165 -2.31 11.66 24.89
N ALA A 166 -1.75 10.87 23.98
CA ALA A 166 -0.56 11.25 23.23
C ALA A 166 -0.80 12.51 22.36
N GLN A 167 -1.99 12.63 21.75
CA GLN A 167 -2.38 13.81 20.98
C GLN A 167 -2.37 15.07 21.85
N ARG A 168 -3.00 15.04 23.02
CA ARG A 168 -3.03 16.19 23.95
C ARG A 168 -1.63 16.63 24.40
N GLU A 169 -0.74 15.68 24.64
CA GLU A 169 0.65 15.99 25.01
C GLU A 169 1.39 16.65 23.84
N MET A 170 1.23 16.12 22.63
CA MET A 170 1.82 16.67 21.40
C MET A 170 1.27 18.06 21.07
N ASP A 171 -0.01 18.33 21.30
CA ASP A 171 -0.61 19.67 21.14
C ASP A 171 0.05 20.69 22.08
N GLY A 172 0.30 20.28 23.32
CA GLY A 172 1.02 21.10 24.30
C GLY A 172 2.45 21.41 23.86
N ILE A 173 3.16 20.42 23.29
CA ILE A 173 4.51 20.61 22.73
C ILE A 173 4.48 21.55 21.52
N ALA A 174 3.54 21.33 20.58
CA ALA A 174 3.39 22.13 19.38
C ALA A 174 3.14 23.61 19.71
N ARG A 175 2.31 23.88 20.72
CA ARG A 175 2.06 25.25 21.19
C ARG A 175 3.32 25.93 21.74
N ARG A 176 4.10 25.24 22.58
CA ARG A 176 5.38 25.79 23.11
C ARG A 176 6.40 26.03 21.99
N GLN A 177 6.44 25.15 20.99
CA GLN A 177 7.28 25.31 19.80
C GLN A 177 6.85 26.53 18.97
N ALA A 178 5.55 26.75 18.81
CA ALA A 178 5.00 27.91 18.12
C ALA A 178 5.29 29.24 18.84
N GLU A 179 5.34 29.25 20.17
CA GLU A 179 5.76 30.40 20.96
C GLU A 179 7.26 30.69 20.83
N ARG A 180 8.09 29.63 20.83
CA ARG A 180 9.56 29.77 20.76
C ARG A 180 10.08 30.06 19.35
N TRP A 181 9.42 29.52 18.32
CA TRP A 181 9.78 29.72 16.91
C TRP A 181 8.56 30.11 16.07
N PRO A 182 7.97 31.30 16.31
CA PRO A 182 6.73 31.73 15.66
C PRO A 182 6.85 31.86 14.15
N ALA A 183 8.03 32.20 13.62
CA ALA A 183 8.27 32.33 12.18
C ALA A 183 8.11 31.00 11.40
N THR A 184 8.25 29.85 12.05
CA THR A 184 8.22 28.52 11.39
C THR A 184 7.11 27.61 11.88
N HIS A 185 6.64 27.78 13.12
CA HIS A 185 5.71 26.86 13.78
C HIS A 185 4.31 27.44 14.02
N ARG A 186 4.07 28.74 13.77
CA ARG A 186 2.74 29.34 13.92
C ARG A 186 1.76 28.75 12.90
N GLY A 187 0.59 28.32 13.37
CA GLY A 187 -0.46 27.71 12.55
C GLY A 187 -0.24 26.23 12.21
N TRP A 188 0.87 25.63 12.66
CA TRP A 188 1.13 24.21 12.47
C TRP A 188 0.64 23.39 13.65
N THR A 189 0.02 22.26 13.35
CA THR A 189 -0.47 21.30 14.34
C THR A 189 0.20 19.95 14.12
N VAL A 190 0.26 19.16 15.19
CA VAL A 190 0.74 17.78 15.14
C VAL A 190 -0.47 16.88 15.22
N ARG A 191 -0.50 15.83 14.40
CA ARG A 191 -1.55 14.80 14.50
C ARG A 191 -0.90 13.44 14.76
N VAL A 192 -1.31 12.81 15.85
CA VAL A 192 -0.92 11.46 16.23
C VAL A 192 -1.88 10.50 15.55
N VAL A 193 -1.34 9.64 14.70
CA VAL A 193 -2.11 8.63 13.96
C VAL A 193 -1.54 7.25 14.27
N PRO A 194 -2.37 6.23 14.56
CA PRO A 194 -1.88 4.86 14.69
C PRO A 194 -1.11 4.43 13.44
N LEU A 195 0.10 3.87 13.63
CA LEU A 195 0.94 3.44 12.50
C LEU A 195 0.21 2.47 11.55
N ARG A 196 -0.62 1.56 12.10
CA ARG A 196 -1.47 0.64 11.32
C ARG A 196 -2.42 1.37 10.37
N GLU A 197 -2.98 2.48 10.80
CA GLU A 197 -3.93 3.27 10.01
C GLU A 197 -3.18 4.09 8.96
N ARG A 198 -2.00 4.61 9.32
CA ARG A 198 -1.12 5.32 8.39
C ARG A 198 -0.67 4.42 7.23
N VAL A 199 -0.33 3.16 7.52
CA VAL A 199 0.14 2.19 6.51
C VAL A 199 -1.01 1.54 5.74
N ALA A 200 -2.06 1.06 6.42
CA ALA A 200 -3.10 0.23 5.80
C ALA A 200 -4.40 0.98 5.48
N GLY A 201 -4.58 2.22 5.95
CA GLY A 201 -5.85 2.95 5.84
C GLY A 201 -6.35 3.12 4.40
N HIS A 202 -5.46 3.44 3.46
CA HIS A 202 -5.80 3.62 2.04
C HIS A 202 -6.07 2.29 1.34
N ALA A 203 -5.29 1.25 1.65
CA ALA A 203 -5.50 -0.08 1.09
C ALA A 203 -6.88 -0.64 1.45
N ARG A 204 -7.36 -0.37 2.68
CA ARG A 204 -8.70 -0.79 3.13
C ARG A 204 -9.81 -0.18 2.29
N GLN A 205 -9.71 1.11 1.94
CA GLN A 205 -10.72 1.77 1.08
C GLN A 205 -10.72 1.19 -0.33
N GLY A 206 -9.55 1.02 -0.95
CA GLY A 206 -9.43 0.40 -2.26
C GLY A 206 -9.98 -1.03 -2.28
N LEU A 207 -9.67 -1.81 -1.25
CA LEU A 207 -10.16 -3.18 -1.11
C LEU A 207 -11.69 -3.23 -0.93
N LEU A 208 -12.27 -2.30 -0.17
CA LEU A 208 -13.73 -2.21 -0.02
C LEU A 208 -14.41 -1.91 -1.36
N LEU A 209 -13.88 -0.96 -2.13
CA LEU A 209 -14.41 -0.64 -3.46
C LEU A 209 -14.29 -1.82 -4.43
N LEU A 210 -13.14 -2.51 -4.43
CA LEU A 210 -12.94 -3.71 -5.23
C LEU A 210 -13.90 -4.85 -4.81
N THR A 211 -14.11 -5.03 -3.51
CA THR A 211 -15.03 -6.06 -2.97
C THR A 211 -16.49 -5.73 -3.34
N LEU A 212 -16.89 -4.45 -3.24
CA LEU A 212 -18.21 -3.99 -3.68
C LEU A 212 -18.40 -4.18 -5.19
N GLY A 213 -17.41 -3.80 -5.99
CA GLY A 213 -17.46 -3.95 -7.44
C GLY A 213 -17.55 -5.41 -7.88
N THR A 214 -16.70 -6.28 -7.32
CA THR A 214 -16.74 -7.72 -7.60
C THR A 214 -18.02 -8.38 -7.09
N GLY A 215 -18.54 -7.97 -5.92
CA GLY A 215 -19.83 -8.42 -5.41
C GLY A 215 -21.00 -8.06 -6.33
N MET A 216 -21.02 -6.83 -6.87
CA MET A 216 -22.05 -6.40 -7.82
C MET A 216 -22.00 -7.21 -9.13
N LEU A 217 -20.80 -7.45 -9.66
CA LEU A 217 -20.62 -8.29 -10.85
C LEU A 217 -21.10 -9.73 -10.62
N LEU A 218 -20.82 -10.30 -9.44
CA LEU A 218 -21.31 -11.62 -9.05
C LEU A 218 -22.83 -11.66 -8.99
N LEU A 219 -23.48 -10.63 -8.41
CA LEU A 219 -24.94 -10.53 -8.35
C LEU A 219 -25.58 -10.45 -9.73
N ILE A 220 -25.00 -9.66 -10.65
CA ILE A 220 -25.45 -9.57 -12.05
C ILE A 220 -25.36 -10.94 -12.73
N ALA A 221 -24.23 -11.65 -12.55
CA ALA A 221 -24.05 -12.99 -13.10
C ALA A 221 -25.09 -13.98 -12.53
N CYS A 222 -25.33 -13.96 -11.21
CA CYS A 222 -26.34 -14.80 -10.57
C CYS A 222 -27.76 -14.50 -11.08
N ALA A 223 -28.12 -13.24 -11.26
CA ALA A 223 -29.43 -12.85 -11.81
C ALA A 223 -29.62 -13.34 -13.25
N ASN A 224 -28.57 -13.27 -14.07
CA ASN A 224 -28.59 -13.81 -15.44
C ASN A 224 -28.76 -15.33 -15.44
N VAL A 225 -28.02 -16.05 -14.60
CA VAL A 225 -28.16 -17.51 -14.46
C VAL A 225 -29.56 -17.88 -13.99
N ALA A 226 -30.13 -17.17 -13.01
CA ALA A 226 -31.48 -17.39 -12.54
C ALA A 226 -32.52 -17.19 -13.66
N THR A 227 -32.38 -16.11 -14.45
CA THR A 227 -33.26 -15.83 -15.60
C THR A 227 -33.19 -16.94 -16.64
N LEU A 228 -31.98 -17.46 -16.94
CA LEU A 228 -31.78 -18.58 -17.85
C LEU A 228 -32.37 -19.90 -17.32
N LEU A 229 -32.29 -20.15 -16.01
CA LEU A 229 -32.88 -21.33 -15.38
C LEU A 229 -34.41 -21.30 -15.42
N VAL A 230 -35.02 -20.13 -15.17
CA VAL A 230 -36.47 -19.93 -15.30
C VAL A 230 -36.93 -20.13 -16.75
N ALA A 231 -36.21 -19.57 -17.72
CA ALA A 231 -36.51 -19.76 -19.15
C ALA A 231 -36.41 -21.23 -19.58
N ARG A 232 -35.38 -21.96 -19.11
CA ARG A 232 -35.23 -23.41 -19.36
C ARG A 232 -36.30 -24.26 -18.66
N GLY A 233 -36.75 -23.85 -17.48
CA GLY A 233 -37.86 -24.51 -16.77
C GLY A 233 -39.17 -24.36 -17.54
N ALA A 234 -39.49 -23.15 -18.00
CA ALA A 234 -40.67 -22.87 -18.80
C ALA A 234 -40.67 -23.63 -20.15
N ALA A 235 -39.51 -23.74 -20.80
CA ALA A 235 -39.36 -24.51 -22.05
C ALA A 235 -39.44 -26.04 -21.86
N ARG A 236 -39.31 -26.55 -20.62
CA ARG A 236 -39.39 -27.97 -20.29
C ARG A 236 -40.75 -28.42 -19.78
N SER A 237 -41.69 -27.51 -19.52
CA SER A 237 -43.07 -27.89 -19.20
C SER A 237 -43.70 -28.61 -20.40
N PRO A 238 -44.01 -29.92 -20.31
CA PRO A 238 -44.83 -30.59 -21.31
C PRO A 238 -46.29 -30.26 -20.97
N GLY A 239 -46.70 -29.04 -21.27
CA GLY A 239 -48.04 -28.53 -20.98
C GLY A 239 -48.50 -27.63 -22.10
N GLY A 240 -48.84 -28.23 -23.25
CA GLY A 240 -49.34 -27.47 -24.39
C GLY A 240 -49.15 -28.11 -25.78
N ARG A 241 -48.87 -29.41 -25.88
CA ARG A 241 -49.29 -30.20 -27.05
C ARG A 241 -50.44 -31.06 -26.55
N ASP A 242 -51.68 -30.58 -26.72
CA ASP A 242 -52.92 -31.37 -26.77
C ASP A 242 -54.19 -30.49 -26.82
N SER A 243 -54.18 -29.40 -27.60
CA SER A 243 -55.41 -28.62 -27.84
C SER A 243 -55.53 -27.97 -29.22
N TYR A 244 -54.69 -28.35 -30.20
CA TYR A 244 -55.01 -28.11 -31.62
C TYR A 244 -55.95 -29.21 -32.12
N GLY A 245 -57.21 -29.15 -31.69
CA GLY A 245 -58.17 -30.20 -32.01
C GLY A 245 -59.62 -29.90 -31.65
N ARG A 246 -60.02 -28.63 -31.52
CA ARG A 246 -61.43 -28.24 -31.56
C ARG A 246 -61.56 -26.83 -32.10
N SER A 247 -61.77 -26.76 -33.41
CA SER A 247 -62.42 -25.61 -34.03
C SER A 247 -63.75 -25.35 -33.32
N PRO A 248 -64.04 -24.13 -32.85
CA PRO A 248 -65.39 -23.78 -32.46
C PRO A 248 -66.19 -23.63 -33.75
N SER A 249 -67.05 -24.60 -34.04
CA SER A 249 -68.05 -24.49 -35.11
C SER A 249 -68.85 -23.19 -34.91
N PRO A 250 -68.94 -22.30 -35.91
CA PRO A 250 -69.67 -21.05 -35.77
C PRO A 250 -71.17 -21.30 -35.56
N ARG A 251 -71.71 -20.83 -34.43
CA ARG A 251 -73.13 -20.98 -34.01
C ARG A 251 -74.15 -20.23 -34.89
N TRP A 252 -73.73 -19.62 -36.00
CA TRP A 252 -74.61 -18.82 -36.87
C TRP A 252 -75.34 -19.62 -37.95
N LEU A 253 -74.97 -20.89 -38.20
CA LEU A 253 -75.64 -21.73 -39.20
C LEU A 253 -77.02 -22.26 -38.75
N THR A 254 -77.34 -22.23 -37.45
CA THR A 254 -78.63 -22.73 -36.93
C THR A 254 -79.78 -21.72 -36.96
N CYS A 255 -79.54 -20.45 -37.31
CA CYS A 255 -80.60 -19.41 -37.31
C CYS A 255 -81.21 -19.12 -38.70
N LEU A 256 -80.65 -19.64 -39.79
CA LEU A 256 -81.14 -19.32 -41.14
C LEU A 256 -82.26 -20.26 -41.66
N GLU A 257 -82.57 -21.34 -40.94
CA GLU A 257 -83.51 -22.36 -41.42
C GLU A 257 -84.95 -22.18 -40.88
N SER A 258 -85.17 -21.26 -39.93
CA SER A 258 -86.52 -20.97 -39.40
C SER A 258 -87.18 -19.72 -40.00
N SER A 259 -86.50 -18.98 -40.88
CA SER A 259 -86.98 -17.70 -41.42
C SER A 259 -87.56 -17.76 -42.85
N SER A 260 -87.54 -18.91 -43.53
CA SER A 260 -87.98 -19.01 -44.94
C SER A 260 -89.45 -19.43 -45.13
N ARG A 261 -90.26 -19.47 -44.07
CA ARG A 261 -91.72 -19.70 -44.17
C ARG A 261 -92.46 -18.51 -43.61
N ASN A 262 -92.79 -17.55 -44.48
CA ASN A 262 -94.05 -16.79 -44.52
C ASN A 262 -93.85 -15.50 -45.33
N GLY A 263 -94.18 -15.55 -46.63
CA GLY A 263 -94.54 -14.34 -47.40
C GLY A 263 -95.97 -13.89 -47.05
N PRO A 264 -96.35 -12.64 -47.39
CA PRO A 264 -97.18 -12.48 -48.58
C PRO A 264 -96.93 -11.22 -49.44
N SER A 265 -97.43 -11.39 -50.67
CA SER A 265 -97.74 -10.56 -51.86
C SER A 265 -97.86 -9.01 -51.83
N PRO A 266 -97.80 -8.36 -53.04
CA PRO A 266 -97.61 -6.92 -53.20
C PRO A 266 -98.88 -6.11 -53.57
N SER A 267 -98.85 -4.79 -53.31
CA SER A 267 -99.77 -3.79 -53.88
C SER A 267 -98.98 -2.48 -54.08
N ARG A 268 -98.56 -2.15 -55.31
CA ARG A 268 -99.16 -1.13 -56.23
C ARG A 268 -99.30 0.28 -55.64
N ASP A 269 -98.39 1.18 -56.07
CA ASP A 269 -98.61 2.41 -56.89
C ASP A 269 -99.73 3.40 -56.50
N PRO A 270 -99.62 4.70 -56.87
CA PRO A 270 -98.86 5.27 -58.00
C PRO A 270 -97.82 6.36 -57.68
#